data_AF-A0A6J7UG19-F1
#
_entry.id   AF-A0A6J7UG19-F1
#
_cell.length_a   1.000
_cell.length_b   1.000
_cell.length_c   1.000
_cell.angle_alpha   90.00
_cell.angle_beta   90.00
_cell.angle_gamma   90.00
#
_symmetry.space_group_name_H-M   'P 1'
#
loop_
_entity.id
_entity.type
_entity.pdbx_description
1 polymer ?
#
loop_
_entity_poly.entity_id
_entity_poly.type
_entity_poly.pdbx_seq_one_letter_code
_entity_poly.pdbx_strand_id
1 'polypeptide(L)'
;MIIVSIYGWIRWNQHRKSGAPGTPPVVPRWTTTKEKLVLVPAIAIFFTIAYQIFKSLGESGQWLFVDTWIFTGTALATFGMSRGYVEFWLVWIAVDLVGVPFAFKNGYYPTGTLYAIYLPFVIWGFISWLKISKKEKAAV
;
A
#
# COMPACT_ATOMS: atom_id res chain seq x y z
N MET A 1 -17.35 -3.11 3.63
CA MET A 1 -16.33 -4.04 4.16
C MET A 1 -16.77 -5.50 4.11
N ILE A 2 -17.94 -5.86 4.67
CA ILE A 2 -18.46 -7.26 4.65
C ILE A 2 -18.57 -7.84 3.23
N ILE A 3 -19.07 -7.05 2.26
CA ILE A 3 -19.23 -7.47 0.86
C ILE A 3 -17.86 -7.80 0.21
N VAL A 4 -16.82 -7.03 0.53
CA VAL A 4 -15.46 -7.25 0.02
C VAL A 4 -14.84 -8.52 0.62
N SER A 5 -15.11 -8.79 1.90
CA SER A 5 -14.68 -10.02 2.58
C SER A 5 -15.32 -11.27 1.97
N ILE A 6 -16.64 -11.22 1.70
CA ILE A 6 -17.37 -12.31 1.06
C ILE A 6 -16.85 -12.54 -0.37
N TYR A 7 -16.65 -11.48 -1.14
CA TYR A 7 -16.10 -11.59 -2.49
C TYR A 7 -14.68 -12.17 -2.51
N GLY A 8 -13.83 -11.75 -1.56
CA GLY A 8 -12.48 -12.29 -1.39
C GLY A 8 -12.49 -13.80 -1.07
N TRP A 9 -13.39 -14.24 -0.18
CA TRP A 9 -13.54 -15.65 0.17
C TRP A 9 -14.02 -16.51 -1.00
N ILE A 10 -15.03 -16.04 -1.74
CA ILE A 10 -15.56 -16.75 -2.92
C ILE A 10 -14.47 -16.88 -3.99
N ARG A 11 -13.73 -15.80 -4.26
CA ARG A 11 -12.65 -15.79 -5.24
C ARG A 11 -11.50 -16.73 -4.84
N TRP A 12 -11.13 -16.74 -3.56
CA TRP A 12 -10.11 -17.65 -3.02
C TRP A 12 -10.51 -19.11 -3.16
N ASN A 13 -11.77 -19.45 -2.86
CA ASN A 13 -12.28 -20.81 -2.99
C ASN A 13 -12.41 -21.26 -4.46
N GLN A 14 -12.71 -20.33 -5.38
CA GLN A 14 -12.73 -20.61 -6.82
C GLN A 14 -11.31 -20.84 -7.39
N HIS A 15 -10.32 -20.03 -6.97
CA HIS A 15 -8.92 -20.21 -7.40
C HIS A 15 -8.33 -21.55 -6.94
N ARG A 16 -8.83 -22.07 -5.80
CA ARG A 16 -8.47 -23.39 -5.29
C ARG A 16 -9.04 -24.56 -6.12
N LYS A 17 -10.08 -24.34 -6.93
CA LYS A 17 -10.74 -25.36 -7.75
C LYS A 17 -10.34 -25.35 -9.22
N SER A 18 -9.82 -24.25 -9.75
CA SER A 18 -9.47 -24.09 -11.18
C SER A 18 -7.99 -23.83 -11.48
N GLY A 19 -7.15 -23.57 -10.47
CA GLY A 19 -5.72 -23.28 -10.64
C GLY A 19 -4.83 -24.47 -10.27
N ALA A 20 -3.84 -24.78 -11.11
CA ALA A 20 -2.75 -25.68 -10.78
C ALA A 20 -2.09 -25.27 -9.44
N PRO A 21 -1.61 -26.24 -8.62
CA PRO A 21 -0.94 -25.93 -7.38
C PRO A 21 0.29 -25.03 -7.64
N GLY A 22 0.28 -23.80 -7.13
CA GLY A 22 1.48 -22.97 -7.04
C GLY A 22 1.57 -21.73 -7.93
N THR A 23 0.55 -21.35 -8.72
CA THR A 23 0.55 -20.02 -9.37
C THR A 23 0.09 -18.94 -8.39
N PRO A 24 0.93 -17.96 -8.01
CA PRO A 24 0.49 -16.82 -7.22
C PRO A 24 -0.61 -16.07 -7.99
N PRO A 25 -1.71 -15.62 -7.34
CA PRO A 25 -2.76 -14.83 -7.99
C PRO A 25 -2.23 -13.51 -8.58
N VAL A 26 -1.04 -13.11 -8.15
CA VAL A 26 -0.38 -11.87 -8.50
C VAL A 26 1.13 -12.15 -8.54
N VAL A 27 1.72 -11.95 -9.72
CA VAL A 27 3.16 -12.10 -9.95
C VAL A 27 3.88 -10.82 -9.50
N PRO A 28 4.80 -10.87 -8.51
CA PRO A 28 5.50 -9.69 -8.03
C PRO A 28 6.37 -9.10 -9.14
N ARG A 29 6.05 -7.90 -9.60
CA ARG A 29 6.81 -7.23 -10.66
C ARG A 29 7.04 -5.76 -10.36
N TRP A 30 8.10 -5.23 -10.93
CA TRP A 30 8.34 -3.79 -10.91
C TRP A 30 7.43 -3.09 -11.91
N THR A 31 7.02 -1.87 -11.56
CA THR A 31 6.20 -1.03 -12.43
C THR A 31 7.04 -0.60 -13.65
N THR A 32 6.49 -0.74 -14.85
CA THR A 32 7.18 -0.35 -16.10
C THR A 32 7.19 1.18 -16.26
N THR A 33 8.13 1.73 -17.03
CA THR A 33 8.24 3.20 -17.23
C THR A 33 6.95 3.83 -17.75
N LYS A 34 6.21 3.13 -18.63
CA LYS A 34 4.90 3.57 -19.14
C LYS A 34 3.83 3.65 -18.06
N GLU A 35 3.84 2.69 -17.12
CA GLU A 35 2.90 2.67 -16.00
C GLU A 35 3.25 3.75 -14.97
N LYS A 36 4.53 4.01 -14.72
CA LYS A 36 4.98 5.13 -13.88
C LYS A 36 4.54 6.48 -14.44
N LEU A 37 4.61 6.65 -15.76
CA LEU A 37 4.15 7.86 -16.47
C LEU A 37 2.66 8.16 -16.25
N VAL A 38 1.83 7.16 -16.00
CA VAL A 38 0.40 7.33 -15.69
C VAL A 38 0.16 7.40 -14.19
N LEU A 39 0.85 6.57 -13.41
CA LEU A 39 0.64 6.47 -11.96
C LEU A 39 1.11 7.73 -11.22
N VAL A 40 2.28 8.27 -11.55
CA VAL A 40 2.81 9.47 -10.90
C VAL A 40 1.84 10.66 -10.99
N PRO A 41 1.35 11.06 -12.18
CA PRO A 41 0.38 12.15 -12.26
C PRO A 41 -0.97 11.77 -11.63
N ALA A 42 -1.43 10.52 -11.74
CA ALA A 42 -2.66 10.09 -11.07
C ALA A 42 -2.57 10.22 -9.54
N ILE A 43 -1.43 9.85 -8.94
CA ILE A 43 -1.17 10.01 -7.50
C ILE A 43 -1.12 11.48 -7.13
N ALA A 44 -0.44 12.32 -7.92
CA ALA A 44 -0.36 13.75 -7.66
C ALA A 44 -1.73 14.44 -7.72
N ILE A 45 -2.55 14.08 -8.71
CA ILE A 45 -3.93 14.58 -8.83
C ILE A 45 -4.76 14.09 -7.64
N PHE A 46 -4.71 12.80 -7.31
CA PHE A 46 -5.45 12.24 -6.17
C PHE A 46 -5.05 12.90 -4.85
N PHE A 47 -3.74 13.08 -4.60
CA PHE A 47 -3.23 13.78 -3.43
C PHE A 47 -3.75 15.21 -3.36
N THR A 48 -3.73 15.93 -4.49
CA THR A 48 -4.21 17.31 -4.56
C THR A 48 -5.70 17.41 -4.26
N ILE A 49 -6.51 16.49 -4.81
CA ILE A 49 -7.96 16.42 -4.54
C ILE A 49 -8.19 16.12 -3.06
N ALA A 50 -7.52 15.10 -2.51
CA ALA A 50 -7.63 14.74 -1.10
C ALA A 50 -7.23 15.92 -0.20
N TYR A 51 -6.14 16.62 -0.52
CA TYR A 51 -5.68 17.80 0.21
C TYR A 51 -6.75 18.90 0.26
N GLN A 52 -7.39 19.19 -0.88
CA GLN A 52 -8.45 20.20 -0.94
C GLN A 52 -9.70 19.77 -0.15
N ILE A 53 -10.04 18.48 -0.18
CA ILE A 53 -11.17 17.93 0.59
C ILE A 53 -10.88 18.10 2.08
N PHE A 54 -9.73 17.64 2.58
CA PHE A 54 -9.38 17.76 3.99
C PHE A 54 -9.30 19.22 4.44
N LYS A 55 -8.75 20.10 3.59
CA LYS A 55 -8.75 21.55 3.83
C LYS A 55 -10.17 22.12 3.94
N SER A 56 -11.09 21.68 3.09
CA SER A 56 -12.50 22.10 3.12
C SER A 56 -13.27 21.58 4.35
N LEU A 57 -12.83 20.46 4.93
CA LEU A 57 -13.36 19.89 6.16
C LEU A 57 -12.86 20.62 7.42
N GLY A 58 -11.99 21.62 7.25
CA GLY A 58 -11.48 22.45 8.35
C GLY A 58 -10.15 21.97 8.93
N GLU A 59 -9.52 20.94 8.36
CA GLU A 59 -8.16 20.57 8.76
C GLU A 59 -7.17 21.66 8.34
N SER A 60 -6.26 22.01 9.25
CA SER A 60 -5.28 23.07 9.04
C SER A 60 -3.94 22.73 9.68
N GLY A 61 -2.88 23.40 9.20
CA GLY A 61 -1.52 23.22 9.71
C GLY A 61 -0.87 21.89 9.27
N GLN A 62 0.02 21.37 10.12
CA GLN A 62 0.81 20.16 9.84
C GLN A 62 -0.07 18.89 9.70
N TRP A 63 -1.23 18.89 10.35
CA TRP A 63 -2.21 17.79 10.38
C TRP A 63 -2.78 17.48 9.00
N LEU A 64 -3.22 18.51 8.30
CA LEU A 64 -3.74 18.43 6.94
C LEU A 64 -2.80 17.67 5.99
N PHE A 65 -1.50 17.92 6.10
CA PHE A 65 -0.52 17.25 5.24
C PHE A 65 -0.33 15.78 5.62
N VAL A 66 -0.28 15.48 6.93
CA VAL A 66 -0.09 14.11 7.42
C VAL A 66 -1.29 13.24 7.09
N ASP A 67 -2.51 13.74 7.33
CA ASP A 67 -3.74 12.98 7.11
C ASP A 67 -3.98 12.76 5.61
N THR A 68 -3.73 13.78 4.77
CA THR A 68 -3.73 13.63 3.31
C THR A 68 -2.70 12.60 2.83
N TRP A 69 -1.50 12.60 3.43
CA TRP A 69 -0.44 11.65 3.08
C TRP A 69 -0.80 10.22 3.46
N ILE A 70 -1.27 9.98 4.69
CA ILE A 70 -1.67 8.65 5.16
C ILE A 70 -2.83 8.12 4.31
N PHE A 71 -3.83 8.97 4.01
CA PHE A 71 -4.96 8.60 3.15
C PHE A 71 -4.50 8.21 1.73
N THR A 72 -3.68 9.06 1.10
CA THR A 72 -3.16 8.82 -0.25
C THR A 72 -2.25 7.60 -0.30
N GLY A 73 -1.35 7.46 0.66
CA GLY A 73 -0.43 6.33 0.77
C GLY A 73 -1.17 5.00 0.95
N THR A 74 -2.22 4.97 1.77
CA THR A 74 -3.06 3.77 1.97
C THR A 74 -3.80 3.38 0.69
N ALA A 75 -4.39 4.35 -0.02
CA ALA A 75 -5.05 4.11 -1.29
C ALA A 75 -4.08 3.57 -2.34
N LEU A 76 -2.90 4.18 -2.46
CA LEU A 76 -1.83 3.74 -3.36
C LEU A 76 -1.31 2.34 -3.01
N ALA A 77 -1.15 2.05 -1.72
CA ALA A 77 -0.73 0.76 -1.24
C ALA A 77 -1.73 -0.35 -1.57
N THR A 78 -3.02 -0.09 -1.36
CA THR A 78 -4.12 -1.00 -1.70
C THR A 78 -4.16 -1.27 -3.20
N PHE A 79 -4.01 -0.22 -4.01
CA PHE A 79 -3.96 -0.34 -5.46
C PHE A 79 -2.73 -1.13 -5.93
N GLY A 80 -1.54 -0.82 -5.41
CA GLY A 80 -0.30 -1.51 -5.76
C GLY A 80 -0.30 -2.98 -5.38
N MET A 81 -0.88 -3.32 -4.23
CA MET A 81 -1.06 -4.71 -3.79
C MET A 81 -1.96 -5.50 -4.75
N SER A 82 -3.04 -4.89 -5.27
CA SER A 82 -3.93 -5.54 -6.24
C SER A 82 -3.27 -5.86 -7.59
N ARG A 83 -2.18 -5.15 -7.91
CA ARG A 83 -1.43 -5.27 -9.18
C ARG A 83 -0.10 -6.02 -9.06
N GLY A 84 0.34 -6.33 -7.84
CA GLY A 84 1.62 -7.03 -7.59
C GLY A 84 2.85 -6.17 -7.73
N TYR A 85 2.71 -4.85 -7.62
CA TYR A 85 3.86 -3.97 -7.73
C TYR A 85 4.80 -4.18 -6.56
N VAL A 86 6.10 -4.06 -6.76
CA VAL A 86 7.06 -4.09 -5.64
C VAL A 86 7.11 -2.72 -4.95
N GLU A 87 6.84 -1.64 -5.69
CA GLU A 87 6.88 -0.26 -5.22
C GLU A 87 5.90 0.07 -4.08
N PHE A 88 4.76 -0.62 -3.96
CA PHE A 88 3.81 -0.38 -2.87
C PHE A 88 4.37 -0.71 -1.47
N TRP A 89 5.36 -1.61 -1.35
CA TRP A 89 6.01 -1.87 -0.07
C TRP A 89 6.79 -0.63 0.39
N LEU A 90 7.41 0.09 -0.56
CA LEU A 90 8.09 1.36 -0.27
C LEU A 90 7.09 2.43 0.17
N VAL A 91 5.89 2.43 -0.42
CA VAL A 91 4.79 3.32 0.00
C VAL A 91 4.37 3.01 1.43
N TRP A 92 4.17 1.73 1.78
CA TRP A 92 3.87 1.32 3.17
C TRP A 92 4.94 1.78 4.16
N ILE A 93 6.23 1.58 3.84
CA ILE A 93 7.34 2.05 4.67
C ILE A 93 7.28 3.57 4.84
N ALA A 94 6.99 4.32 3.78
CA ALA A 94 6.90 5.77 3.83
C ALA A 94 5.66 6.27 4.63
N VAL A 95 4.55 5.54 4.60
CA VAL A 95 3.38 5.82 5.46
C VAL A 95 3.73 5.57 6.92
N ASP A 96 4.28 4.40 7.24
CA ASP A 96 4.64 4.03 8.61
C ASP A 96 5.69 4.99 9.19
N LEU A 97 6.68 5.40 8.39
CA LEU A 97 7.73 6.33 8.81
C LEU A 97 7.18 7.72 9.19
N VAL A 98 6.08 8.15 8.59
CA VAL A 98 5.37 9.40 8.97
C VAL A 98 4.39 9.15 10.11
N GLY A 99 3.66 8.03 10.05
CA GLY A 99 2.62 7.67 11.01
C GLY A 99 3.15 7.41 12.41
N VAL A 100 4.30 6.74 12.55
CA VAL A 100 4.93 6.45 13.85
C VAL A 100 5.26 7.74 14.62
N PRO A 101 6.15 8.63 14.14
CA PRO A 101 6.52 9.84 14.88
C PRO A 101 5.32 10.76 15.11
N PHE A 102 4.37 10.80 14.18
CA PHE A 102 3.13 11.53 14.35
C PHE A 102 2.30 10.99 15.52
N ALA A 103 2.01 9.69 15.54
CA ALA A 103 1.22 9.07 16.59
C ALA A 103 1.86 9.23 17.98
N PHE A 104 3.19 9.10 18.09
CA PHE A 104 3.91 9.32 19.35
C PHE A 104 3.89 10.79 19.81
N LYS A 105 4.06 11.75 18.89
CA LYS A 105 3.98 13.20 19.22
C LYS A 105 2.61 13.62 19.73
N ASN A 106 1.56 12.91 19.30
CA ASN A 106 0.18 13.26 19.61
C ASN A 106 -0.38 12.49 20.82
N GLY A 107 0.46 11.74 21.53
CA GLY A 107 0.04 10.93 22.68
C GLY A 107 -0.77 9.68 22.31
N TYR A 108 -0.90 9.37 21.02
CA TYR A 108 -1.52 8.14 20.52
C TYR A 108 -0.54 6.96 20.60
N TYR A 109 -0.03 6.69 21.81
CA TYR A 109 0.94 5.63 22.07
C TYR A 109 0.52 4.24 21.55
N PRO A 110 -0.77 3.81 21.67
CA PRO A 110 -1.20 2.53 21.12
C PRO A 110 -1.05 2.47 19.58
N THR A 111 -1.50 3.52 18.88
CA THR A 111 -1.42 3.60 17.41
C THR A 111 0.02 3.68 16.93
N GLY A 112 0.85 4.50 17.59
CA GLY A 112 2.26 4.63 17.24
C GLY A 112 3.05 3.34 17.44
N THR A 113 2.76 2.62 18.54
CA THR A 113 3.35 1.30 18.80
C THR A 113 2.91 0.28 17.74
N LEU A 114 1.64 0.30 17.35
CA LEU A 114 1.13 -0.58 16.29
C LEU A 114 1.87 -0.35 14.97
N TYR A 115 2.01 0.90 14.52
CA TYR A 115 2.76 1.22 13.30
C TYR A 115 4.24 0.85 13.42
N ALA A 116 4.86 1.05 14.59
CA ALA A 116 6.25 0.69 14.82
C ALA A 116 6.47 -0.82 14.75
N ILE A 117 5.52 -1.63 15.23
CA ILE A 117 5.55 -3.09 15.10
C ILE A 117 5.26 -3.53 13.67
N TYR A 118 4.37 -2.83 12.96
CA TYR A 118 3.99 -3.16 11.58
C TYR A 118 5.14 -2.93 10.60
N LEU A 119 5.95 -1.89 10.81
CA LEU A 119 7.06 -1.52 9.93
C LEU A 119 8.04 -2.68 9.65
N PRO A 120 8.54 -3.45 10.65
CA PRO A 120 9.31 -4.67 10.40
C PRO A 120 8.62 -5.72 9.52
N PHE A 121 7.31 -5.93 9.69
CA PHE A 121 6.55 -6.87 8.85
C PHE A 121 6.47 -6.41 7.40
N VAL A 122 6.27 -5.11 7.19
CA VAL A 122 6.29 -4.49 5.85
C VAL A 122 7.66 -4.69 5.19
N ILE A 123 8.74 -4.44 5.93
CA ILE A 123 10.12 -4.66 5.44
C ILE A 123 10.35 -6.13 5.10
N TRP A 124 9.88 -7.06 5.94
CA TRP A 124 10.02 -8.49 5.68
C TRP A 124 9.24 -8.92 4.43
N GLY A 125 8.00 -8.44 4.28
CA GLY A 125 7.18 -8.66 3.10
C GLY A 125 7.84 -8.12 1.82
N PHE A 126 8.43 -6.92 1.89
CA PHE A 126 9.22 -6.33 0.80
C PHE A 126 10.37 -7.23 0.38
N ILE A 127 11.18 -7.69 1.34
CA ILE A 127 12.33 -8.56 1.07
C ILE A 127 11.86 -9.89 0.46
N SER A 128 10.75 -10.45 0.94
CA SER A 128 10.17 -11.68 0.40
C SER A 128 9.73 -11.51 -1.06
N TRP A 129 9.01 -10.43 -1.39
CA TRP A 129 8.62 -10.13 -2.78
C TRP A 129 9.78 -9.75 -3.69
N LEU A 130 10.80 -9.10 -3.17
CA LEU A 130 12.04 -8.87 -3.93
C LEU A 130 12.73 -10.18 -4.30
N LYS A 131 12.77 -11.16 -3.38
CA LYS A 131 13.35 -12.48 -3.68
C LYS A 131 12.55 -13.24 -4.73
N ILE A 132 11.22 -13.16 -4.69
CA ILE A 132 10.35 -13.81 -5.68
C ILE A 132 10.51 -13.15 -7.07
N SER A 133 10.40 -11.82 -7.14
CA SER A 133 10.56 -11.09 -8.42
C SER A 133 11.93 -11.27 -9.07
N LYS A 134 13.01 -11.42 -8.28
CA LYS A 134 14.36 -11.72 -8.80
C LYS A 134 14.48 -13.14 -9.36
N LYS A 135 13.87 -14.14 -8.71
CA LYS A 135 13.89 -15.53 -9.21
C LYS A 135 13.17 -15.66 -10.55
N GLU A 136 12.09 -14.93 -10.73
CA GLU A 136 11.29 -14.96 -11.95
C GLU A 136 11.99 -14.25 -13.12
N LYS A 137 12.67 -13.14 -12.85
CA LYS A 137 13.53 -12.45 -13.84
C LYS A 137 14.74 -13.26 -14.32
N ALA A 138 15.18 -14.24 -13.53
CA ALA A 138 16.31 -15.13 -13.87
C ALA A 138 15.87 -16.40 -14.62
N ALA A 139 14.56 -16.68 -14.66
CA ALA A 139 13.97 -17.82 -15.36
C ALA A 139 13.42 -17.47 -16.75
N VAL A 140 13.51 -16.19 -17.15
CA VAL A 140 13.17 -15.64 -18.48
C VAL A 140 14.45 -15.20 -19.16
#